data_AF-A0A839LIU2-F1
#
_entry.id   AF-A0A839LIU2-F1
#
_cell.length_a   1.000
_cell.length_b   1.000
_cell.length_c   1.000
_cell.angle_alpha   90.00
_cell.angle_beta   90.00
_cell.angle_gamma   90.00
#
_symmetry.space_group_name_H-M   'P 1'
#
loop_
_entity.id
_entity.type
_entity.pdbx_description
1 polymer ?
#
loop_
_entity_poly.entity_id
_entity_poly.type
_entity_poly.pdbx_seq_one_letter_code
_entity_poly.pdbx_strand_id
1 'polypeptide(L)' 'MRWPRVHMVLSCPGFVAVYISSLQAHGVPDRAFESHRQQADFLEQARQAVQHARG' A
#
# COMPACT_ATOMS: atom_id res chain seq x y z
N MET A 1 4.66 0.44 -15.46
CA MET A 1 3.39 0.99 -14.94
C MET A 1 3.72 1.91 -13.78
N ARG A 2 3.37 3.20 -13.87
CA ARG A 2 3.62 4.18 -12.80
C ARG A 2 2.42 4.15 -11.86
N TRP A 3 2.62 3.74 -10.61
CA TRP A 3 1.55 3.76 -9.62
C TRP A 3 1.03 5.20 -9.45
N PRO A 4 -0.30 5.41 -9.34
CA PRO A 4 -0.84 6.71 -8.95
C PRO A 4 -0.26 7.15 -7.61
N ARG A 5 -0.16 8.47 -7.41
CA ARG A 5 0.43 9.10 -6.23
C ARG A 5 -0.23 8.51 -4.97
N VAL A 6 0.51 7.72 -4.19
CA VAL A 6 -0.02 7.07 -2.99
C VAL A 6 -0.20 8.13 -1.91
N HIS A 7 -1.43 8.28 -1.43
CA HIS A 7 -1.78 9.24 -0.38
C HIS A 7 -1.45 8.69 1.01
N MET A 8 -1.76 7.42 1.25
CA MET A 8 -1.56 6.73 2.52
C MET A 8 -1.59 5.20 2.31
N VAL A 9 -0.90 4.45 3.17
CA VAL A 9 -1.02 3.00 3.24
C VAL A 9 -1.27 2.55 4.67
N LEU A 10 -2.20 1.62 4.87
CA LEU A 10 -2.55 1.04 6.17
C LEU A 10 -2.49 -0.48 6.10
N SER A 11 -1.93 -1.10 7.14
CA SER A 11 -2.02 -2.55 7.36
C SER A 11 -3.22 -2.82 8.26
N CYS A 12 -4.15 -3.64 7.79
CA CYS A 12 -5.36 -4.02 8.51
C CYS A 12 -5.38 -5.54 8.70
N PRO A 13 -6.11 -6.08 9.69
CA PRO A 13 -6.32 -7.52 9.78
C PRO A 13 -6.97 -8.07 8.50
N GLY A 14 -6.27 -8.96 7.78
CA GLY A 14 -6.79 -9.64 6.59
C GLY A 14 -6.51 -8.92 5.26
N PHE A 15 -6.02 -7.68 5.26
CA PHE A 15 -5.70 -6.94 4.03
C PHE A 15 -4.82 -5.69 4.26
N VAL A 16 -4.18 -5.22 3.20
CA VAL A 16 -3.50 -3.91 3.14
C VAL A 16 -4.36 -2.93 2.35
N ALA A 17 -4.59 -1.73 2.89
CA ALA A 17 -5.30 -0.65 2.21
C ALA A 17 -4.32 0.39 1.65
N VAL A 18 -4.35 0.62 0.34
CA VAL A 18 -3.57 1.65 -0.35
C VAL A 18 -4.51 2.77 -0.79
N TYR A 19 -4.44 3.92 -0.13
CA TYR A 19 -5.20 5.11 -0.50
C TYR A 19 -4.47 5.88 -1.59
N ILE A 20 -5.17 6.16 -2.69
CA ILE A 20 -4.68 7.01 -3.79
C ILE A 20 -5.28 8.43 -3.73
N SER A 21 -6.31 8.61 -2.90
CA SER A 21 -6.86 9.90 -2.48
C SER A 21 -7.50 9.77 -1.09
N SER A 22 -8.06 10.85 -0.54
CA SER A 22 -8.80 10.80 0.73
C SER A 22 -10.11 10.00 0.65
N LEU A 23 -10.62 9.74 -0.56
CA LEU A 23 -11.91 9.08 -0.79
C LEU A 23 -11.78 7.74 -1.53
N GLN A 24 -10.58 7.35 -1.97
CA GLN A 24 -10.37 6.17 -2.79
C GLN A 24 -9.18 5.34 -2.32
N ALA A 25 -9.43 4.04 -2.14
CA ALA A 25 -8.42 3.06 -1.75
C ALA A 25 -8.54 1.75 -2.54
N HIS A 26 -7.40 1.09 -2.72
CA HIS A 26 -7.30 -0.29 -3.17
C HIS A 26 -7.02 -1.19 -1.98
N GLY A 27 -7.85 -2.21 -1.78
CA GLY A 27 -7.62 -3.26 -0.78
C GLY A 27 -6.88 -4.44 -1.42
N VAL A 28 -5.77 -4.86 -0.81
CA VAL A 28 -5.00 -6.05 -1.20
C VAL A 28 -5.16 -7.09 -0.09
N PRO A 29 -5.95 -8.16 -0.28
CA PRO A 29 -6.14 -9.19 0.73
C PRO A 29 -4.83 -9.89 1.10
N ASP A 30 -4.68 -10.35 2.34
CA ASP A 30 -3.46 -11.03 2.80
C ASP A 30 -3.11 -12.26 1.93
N ARG A 31 -4.13 -12.99 1.47
CA ARG A 31 -4.00 -14.15 0.57
C ARG A 31 -3.44 -13.82 -0.82
N ALA A 32 -3.36 -12.53 -1.19
CA ALA A 32 -2.73 -12.11 -2.44
C ALA A 32 -1.21 -12.04 -2.32
N PHE A 33 -0.67 -12.12 -1.10
CA PHE A 33 0.76 -12.20 -0.84
C PHE A 33 1.17 -13.67 -0.66
N GLU A 34 2.27 -14.06 -1.29
CA GLU A 34 2.87 -15.39 -1.19
C GLU A 34 3.49 -15.65 0.18
N SER A 35 3.85 -14.60 0.91
CA SER A 35 4.39 -14.69 2.28
C SER A 35 4.22 -13.39 3.06
N HIS A 36 4.29 -13.48 4.39
CA HIS A 36 4.35 -12.31 5.27
C HIS A 36 5.55 -11.39 4.95
N ARG A 37 6.66 -11.95 4.46
CA ARG A 37 7.82 -11.16 4.03
C ARG A 37 7.48 -10.31 2.82
N GLN A 38 6.85 -10.90 1.80
CA GLN A 38 6.43 -10.16 0.60
C GLN A 38 5.42 -9.04 0.95
N GLN A 39 4.50 -9.30 1.90
CA GLN A 39 3.59 -8.28 2.41
C GLN A 39 4.33 -7.14 3.11
N ALA A 40 5.34 -7.44 3.93
CA ALA A 40 6.17 -6.44 4.60
C ALA A 40 6.96 -5.59 3.59
N ASP A 41 7.59 -6.23 2.60
CA ASP A 41 8.33 -5.56 1.53
C ASP A 41 7.41 -4.63 0.71
N PHE A 42 6.17 -5.07 0.44
CA PHE A 42 5.16 -4.24 -0.22
C PHE A 42 4.77 -3.02 0.63
N LEU A 43 4.55 -3.20 1.92
CA LEU A 43 4.21 -2.10 2.84
C LEU A 43 5.35 -1.06 2.92
N GLU A 44 6.60 -1.50 2.93
CA GLU A 44 7.76 -0.62 2.94
C GLU A 44 7.82 0.23 1.65
N GLN A 45 7.71 -0.42 0.48
CA GLN A 45 7.70 0.27 -0.82
C GLN A 45 6.53 1.26 -0.93
N ALA A 46 5.34 0.87 -0.47
CA ALA A 46 4.17 1.75 -0.46
C ALA A 46 4.36 2.97 0.44
N ARG A 47 5.00 2.81 1.61
CA ARG A 47 5.32 3.93 2.51
C ARG A 47 6.35 4.88 1.90
N GLN A 48 7.38 4.36 1.23
CA GLN A 48 8.36 5.19 0.52
C GLN A 48 7.69 6.01 -0.59
N ALA A 49 6.74 5.41 -1.32
CA ALA A 49 5.96 6.12 -2.33
C ALA A 49 5.12 7.28 -1.75
N VAL A 50 4.58 7.14 -0.53
CA VAL A 50 3.88 8.23 0.19
C VAL A 50 4.83 9.37 0.51
N GLN A 51 6.07 9.07 0.93
CA GLN A 51 7.07 10.10 1.28
C GLN A 51 7.48 10.93 0.06
N HIS A 52 7.78 10.28 -1.07
CA HIS A 52 8.11 10.98 -2.31
C HIS A 52 6.93 11.77 -2.90
N ALA A 53 5.69 11.35 -2.62
CA ALA A 53 4.50 12.10 -3.03
C ALA A 53 4.32 13.41 -2.26
N ARG A 54 4.97 13.62 -1.11
CA ARG A 54 4.86 14.85 -0.33
C ARG A 54 5.98 15.87 -0.60
N GLY A 55 7.00 15.47 -1.35
CA GLY A 55 8.07 16.34 -1.86
C GLY A 55 7.69 17.06 -3.15
#